data_AF-A0A8S8Z6Q6-F1
#
_entry.id   AF-A0A8S8Z6Q6-F1
#
_cell.length_a   1.000
_cell.length_b   1.000
_cell.length_c   1.000
_cell.angle_alpha   90.00
_cell.angle_beta   90.00
_cell.angle_gamma   90.00
#
_symmetry.space_group_name_H-M   'P 1'
#
loop_
_entity.id
_entity.type
_entity.pdbx_description
1 polymer ?
#
loop_
_entity_poly.entity_id
_entity_poly.type
_entity_poly.pdbx_seq_one_letter_code
_entity_poly.pdbx_strand_id
1 'polypeptide(L)' 'MHAHVAQFDGSETPPGFAAVVLIDESHVSAHCYSESGLLAIDIFTCGDSDPGPLADDIHSMVVEEIPGLDLSGRERLDRF' A
#
# COMPACT_ATOMS: atom_id res chain seq x y z
N MET A 1 -2.88 -16.26 5.27
CA MET A 1 -2.31 -14.93 5.01
C MET A 1 -0.80 -15.07 5.00
N HIS A 2 -0.15 -14.69 3.90
CA HIS A 2 1.31 -14.65 3.81
C HIS A 2 1.72 -13.20 3.56
N ALA A 3 2.74 -12.72 4.26
CA ALA A 3 3.23 -11.36 4.12
C ALA A 3 4.75 -11.39 3.92
N HIS A 4 5.24 -10.49 3.08
CA HIS A 4 6.65 -10.29 2.85
C HIS A 4 6.97 -8.79 2.74
N VAL A 5 8.13 -8.39 3.26
CA VAL A 5 8.67 -7.05 3.14
C VAL A 5 10.12 -7.16 2.67
N ALA A 6 10.42 -6.53 1.54
CA ALA A 6 11.76 -6.32 1.04
C ALA A 6 12.20 -4.89 1.36
N GLN A 7 13.28 -4.73 2.11
CA GLN A 7 13.87 -3.44 2.47
C GLN A 7 14.96 -3.07 1.46
N PHE A 8 15.03 -1.79 1.09
CA PHE A 8 16.05 -1.25 0.19
C PHE A 8 16.85 -0.18 0.92
N ASP A 9 18.17 -0.36 0.99
CA ASP A 9 19.08 0.50 1.76
C ASP A 9 19.69 1.66 0.94
N GLY A 10 19.33 1.78 -0.34
CA GLY A 10 19.90 2.81 -1.22
C GLY A 10 21.11 2.36 -2.04
N SER A 11 21.64 1.14 -1.84
CA SER A 11 22.88 0.72 -2.50
C SER A 11 22.70 0.36 -3.98
N GLU A 12 21.69 -0.45 -4.31
CA GLU A 12 21.39 -0.88 -5.68
C GLU A 12 20.09 -0.27 -6.24
N THR A 13 19.19 0.18 -5.35
CA THR A 13 17.89 0.79 -5.66
C THR A 13 17.62 1.92 -4.67
N PRO A 14 16.78 2.91 -5.00
CA PRO A 14 16.43 3.98 -4.07
C PRO A 14 15.96 3.44 -2.71
N PRO A 15 16.30 4.11 -1.60
CA PRO A 15 15.95 3.63 -0.27
C PRO A 15 14.44 3.61 -0.05
N GLY A 16 13.96 2.61 0.67
CA GLY A 16 12.54 2.39 0.89
C GLY A 16 12.22 0.93 1.16
N PHE A 17 11.01 0.51 0.81
CA PHE A 17 10.60 -0.88 0.90
C PHE A 17 9.54 -1.23 -0.14
N ALA A 18 9.44 -2.52 -0.46
CA ALA A 18 8.29 -3.11 -1.12
C ALA A 18 7.69 -4.16 -0.18
N ALA A 19 6.37 -4.12 0.00
CA ALA A 19 5.65 -5.06 0.84
C ALA A 19 4.50 -5.67 0.05
N VAL A 20 4.18 -6.93 0.35
CA VAL A 20 3.00 -7.61 -0.17
C VAL A 20 2.37 -8.47 0.92
N VAL A 21 1.05 -8.44 0.96
CA VAL A 21 0.20 -9.29 1.78
C VAL A 21 -0.71 -10.05 0.83
N LEU A 22 -0.54 -11.37 0.80
CA LEU A 22 -1.39 -12.26 0.03
C LEU A 22 -2.64 -12.61 0.85
N ILE A 23 -3.79 -12.31 0.26
CA ILE A 23 -5.13 -12.65 0.73
C ILE A 23 -5.78 -13.60 -0.29
N ASP A 24 -7.03 -14.01 -0.05
CA ASP A 24 -7.68 -15.04 -0.86
C ASP A 24 -7.80 -14.61 -2.33
N GLU A 25 -7.08 -15.31 -3.20
CA GLU A 25 -6.95 -15.04 -4.65
C GLU A 25 -6.60 -13.60 -5.03
N SER A 26 -6.00 -12.83 -4.12
CA SER A 26 -5.81 -11.38 -4.29
C SER A 26 -4.65 -10.84 -3.42
N HIS A 27 -4.45 -9.52 -3.32
CA HIS A 27 -3.29 -8.97 -2.60
C HIS A 27 -3.45 -7.52 -2.17
N VAL A 28 -2.67 -7.13 -1.15
CA VAL A 28 -2.34 -5.75 -0.85
C VAL A 28 -0.85 -5.57 -1.04
N SER A 29 -0.42 -4.59 -1.84
CA SER A 29 1.00 -4.23 -1.98
C SER A 29 1.26 -2.79 -1.55
N ALA A 30 2.47 -2.53 -1.09
CA ALA A 30 2.92 -1.19 -0.75
C ALA A 30 4.34 -0.96 -1.25
N HIS A 31 4.59 0.23 -1.81
CA HIS A 31 5.88 0.66 -2.34
C HIS A 31 6.23 2.01 -1.73
N CYS A 32 7.29 2.04 -0.93
CA CYS A 32 7.80 3.24 -0.30
C CYS A 32 9.03 3.76 -1.05
N TYR A 33 9.00 5.05 -1.38
CA TYR A 33 10.08 5.80 -2.02
C TYR A 33 10.56 6.88 -1.07
N SER A 34 11.43 6.49 -0.12
CA SER A 34 11.82 7.32 1.02
C SER A 34 12.41 8.67 0.62
N GLU A 35 13.15 8.75 -0.48
CA GLU A 35 13.74 10.01 -0.96
C GLU A 35 12.69 11.06 -1.35
N SER A 36 11.57 10.61 -1.90
CA SER A 36 10.46 11.48 -2.30
C SER A 36 9.38 11.64 -1.23
N GLY A 37 9.45 10.84 -0.16
CA GLY A 37 8.40 10.78 0.87
C GLY A 37 7.08 10.17 0.37
N LEU A 38 7.11 9.37 -0.70
CA LEU A 38 5.92 8.78 -1.31
C LEU A 38 5.69 7.35 -0.82
N LEU A 39 4.45 7.03 -0.51
CA LEU A 39 3.98 5.67 -0.25
C LEU A 39 2.82 5.37 -1.20
N ALA A 40 3.02 4.42 -2.11
CA ALA A 40 1.97 3.91 -2.98
C ALA A 40 1.43 2.59 -2.43
N ILE A 41 0.11 2.41 -2.46
CA ILE A 41 -0.57 1.22 -1.94
C ILE A 41 -1.59 0.74 -2.95
N ASP A 42 -1.54 -0.54 -3.30
CA ASP A 42 -2.54 -1.19 -4.13
C ASP A 42 -3.32 -2.19 -3.30
N ILE A 43 -4.65 -2.15 -3.40
CA ILE A 43 -5.54 -3.08 -2.73
C ILE A 43 -6.36 -3.77 -3.81
N PHE A 44 -6.09 -5.04 -3.99
CA PHE A 44 -6.80 -5.88 -4.91
C PHE A 44 -7.52 -6.97 -4.11
N THR A 45 -8.82 -7.10 -4.31
CA THR A 45 -9.68 -8.10 -3.65
C THR A 45 -10.45 -8.91 -4.70
N CYS A 46 -10.88 -10.11 -4.33
CA CYS A 46 -11.69 -11.00 -5.16
C CYS A 46 -13.09 -11.24 -4.53
N GLY A 47 -14.04 -11.65 -5.38
CA GLY A 47 -15.43 -11.90 -4.99
C GLY A 47 -16.19 -10.62 -4.62
N ASP A 48 -17.12 -10.74 -3.68
CA ASP A 48 -17.95 -9.62 -3.20
C ASP A 48 -17.24 -8.74 -2.14
N SER A 49 -15.92 -8.90 -1.99
CA SER A 49 -15.12 -8.19 -0.98
C SER A 49 -14.80 -6.78 -1.48
N ASP A 50 -15.39 -5.75 -0.85
CA ASP A 50 -15.10 -4.35 -1.16
C ASP A 50 -13.70 -3.94 -0.63
N PRO A 51 -12.77 -3.47 -1.49
CA PRO A 51 -11.46 -2.98 -1.05
C PRO A 51 -11.54 -1.59 -0.37
N GLY A 52 -12.66 -0.88 -0.51
CA GLY A 52 -12.85 0.49 -0.02
C GLY A 52 -12.57 0.65 1.49
N PRO A 53 -13.25 -0.12 2.36
CA PRO A 53 -13.04 -0.04 3.80
C PRO A 53 -11.59 -0.32 4.22
N LEU A 54 -10.93 -1.29 3.58
CA LEU A 54 -9.53 -1.59 3.88
C LEU A 54 -8.60 -0.42 3.47
N ALA A 55 -8.89 0.25 2.36
CA ALA A 55 -8.17 1.45 1.97
C ALA A 55 -8.35 2.58 2.98
N ASP A 56 -9.57 2.76 3.51
CA ASP A 56 -9.88 3.78 4.52
C ASP A 56 -9.18 3.50 5.84
N ASP A 57 -9.17 2.23 6.28
CA ASP A 57 -8.47 1.80 7.50
C ASP A 57 -6.96 2.03 7.38
N ILE A 58 -6.35 1.61 6.25
CA ILE A 58 -4.92 1.83 6.00
C ILE A 58 -4.60 3.32 5.96
N HIS A 59 -5.39 4.13 5.25
CA HIS A 59 -5.17 5.57 5.18
C HIS A 59 -5.24 6.22 6.57
N SER A 60 -6.25 5.87 7.37
CA SER A 60 -6.44 6.41 8.72
C SER A 60 -5.25 6.08 9.61
N MET A 61 -4.78 4.83 9.61
CA MET A 61 -3.61 4.42 10.39
C MET A 61 -2.34 5.17 9.97
N VAL A 62 -2.11 5.37 8.67
CA VAL A 62 -0.89 6.07 8.20
C VAL A 62 -0.95 7.57 8.54
N VAL A 63 -2.11 8.21 8.43
CA VAL A 63 -2.29 9.63 8.78
C VAL A 63 -2.14 9.86 10.30
N GLU A 64 -2.62 8.93 11.12
CA GLU A 64 -2.43 8.98 12.58
C GLU A 64 -0.96 8.90 12.97
N GLU A 65 -0.18 8.02 12.32
CA GLU A 65 1.25 7.85 12.58
C GLU A 65 2.12 8.96 11.96
N ILE A 66 1.69 9.56 10.85
CA ILE A 66 2.44 10.58 10.12
C ILE A 66 1.62 11.87 10.00
N PRO A 67 1.64 12.73 11.04
CA PRO A 67 0.95 14.02 11.01
C PRO A 67 1.46 14.89 9.86
N GLY A 68 0.58 15.24 8.93
CA GLY A 68 0.91 16.04 7.73
C GLY A 68 1.09 15.23 6.45
N LEU A 69 0.83 13.92 6.48
CA LEU A 69 0.67 13.13 5.26
C LEU A 69 -0.43 13.73 4.38
N ASP A 70 -0.12 13.92 3.10
CA ASP A 70 -1.08 14.35 2.09
C ASP A 70 -1.48 13.16 1.20
N LEU A 71 -2.78 13.03 0.93
CA LEU A 71 -3.28 12.00 0.02
C LEU A 71 -3.05 12.47 -1.42
N SER A 72 -1.92 12.08 -2.01
CA SER A 72 -1.55 12.48 -3.37
C SER A 72 -2.54 12.03 -4.45
N GLY A 73 -3.23 10.91 -4.22
CA GLY A 73 -4.27 10.42 -5.12
C GLY A 73 -4.92 9.13 -4.61
N ARG A 74 -6.18 8.92 -5.03
CA ARG A 74 -6.92 7.67 -4.81
C ARG A 74 -7.75 7.38 -6.04
N GLU A 75 -7.53 6.23 -6.64
CA GLU A 75 -8.30 5.74 -7.77
C GLU A 75 -8.90 4.39 -7.42
N ARG A 76 -10.17 4.20 -7.77
CA ARG A 76 -10.83 2.90 -7.70
C ARG A 76 -11.18 2.49 -9.11
N LEU A 77 -10.66 1.34 -9.52
CA LEU A 77 -10.99 0.72 -10.79
C LEU A 77 -11.93 -0.46 -10.52
N ASP A 78 -13.18 -0.33 -10.95
CA ASP A 78 -14.11 -1.45 -10.91
C ASP A 78 -13.73 -2.47 -12.00
N ARG A 79 -13.81 -3.76 -11.67
CA ARG A 79 -13.62 -4.83 -12.67
C ARG A 79 -14.96 -5.15 -13.31
N PHE A 80 -15.04 -4.86 -14.62
CA PHE A 80 -16.13 -5.18 -15.55
C PHE A 80 -17.46 -4.49 -15.28
#